data_AF-A0A6J4FFN7-F1
#
_entry.id   AF-A0A6J4FFN7-F1
#
_cell.length_a   1.000
_cell.length_b   1.000
_cell.length_c   1.000
_cell.angle_alpha   90.00
_cell.angle_beta   90.00
_cell.angle_gamma   90.00
#
_symmetry.space_group_name_H-M   'P 1'
#
loop_
_entity.id
_entity.type
_entity.pdbx_description
1 polymer ?
#
loop_
_entity_poly.entity_id
_entity_poly.type
_entity_poly.pdbx_seq_one_letter_code
_entity_poly.pdbx_strand_id
1 'polypeptide(L)'
;MPSRDPGWSWFDPPPRPAGEADRLALARAFARTFSGAEADMVLEHLAHLTTRRCLGPDSSDAALRMLEGQRLLVAHILAMVQQGREGL
;
A
#
# COMPACT_ATOMS: atom_id res chain seq x y z
N MET A 1 1.89 47.39 5.53
CA MET A 1 1.60 46.10 4.88
C MET A 1 2.75 45.17 5.22
N PRO A 2 2.58 44.05 5.95
CA PRO A 2 3.72 43.17 6.21
C PRO A 2 4.20 42.57 4.88
N SER A 3 5.52 42.62 4.67
CA SER A 3 6.18 42.09 3.47
C SER A 3 5.96 40.58 3.36
N ARG A 4 5.57 40.12 2.16
CA ARG A 4 5.49 38.70 1.79
C ARG A 4 6.80 38.24 1.13
N ASP A 5 7.95 38.62 1.67
CA ASP A 5 9.22 38.08 1.16
C ASP A 5 9.45 36.68 1.75
N PRO A 6 9.42 35.61 0.93
CA PRO A 6 9.67 34.26 1.43
C PRO A 6 11.13 34.05 1.87
N GLY A 7 12.04 34.96 1.53
CA GLY A 7 13.44 34.89 1.92
C GLY A 7 14.08 33.56 1.52
N TRP A 8 14.60 32.83 2.50
CA TRP A 8 15.28 31.54 2.33
C TRP A 8 14.36 30.32 2.57
N SER A 9 13.05 30.51 2.75
CA SER A 9 12.11 29.42 3.08
C SER A 9 11.94 28.35 2.00
N TRP A 10 12.47 28.60 0.80
CA TRP A 10 12.51 27.60 -0.27
C TRP A 10 13.53 26.47 -0.01
N PHE A 11 14.47 26.66 0.93
CA PHE A 11 15.33 25.59 1.44
C PHE A 11 14.67 24.77 2.54
N ASP A 12 13.55 25.24 3.10
CA ASP A 12 12.84 24.46 4.10
C ASP A 12 12.33 23.18 3.43
N PRO A 13 12.56 22.01 4.05
CA PRO A 13 12.01 20.78 3.52
C PRO A 13 10.50 20.93 3.38
N PRO A 14 9.92 20.47 2.26
CA PRO A 14 8.49 20.62 2.05
C PRO A 14 7.75 20.02 3.25
N PRO A 15 6.68 20.70 3.74
CA PRO A 15 5.91 20.19 4.85
C PRO A 15 5.45 18.79 4.49
N ARG A 16 5.61 17.86 5.44
CA ARG A 16 5.22 16.48 5.24
C ARG A 16 3.75 16.46 4.81
N PRO A 17 3.38 15.73 3.75
CA PRO A 17 2.01 15.70 3.27
C PRO A 17 1.06 15.29 4.41
N ALA A 18 -0.09 15.96 4.47
CA ALA A 18 -1.12 15.62 5.45
C ALA A 18 -1.52 14.15 5.29
N GLY A 19 -1.58 13.41 6.40
CA GLY A 19 -1.91 11.98 6.42
C GLY A 19 -0.71 11.02 6.33
N GLU A 20 0.52 11.50 6.13
CA GLU A 20 1.70 10.63 6.08
C GLU A 20 1.98 9.94 7.42
N ALA A 21 1.79 10.64 8.54
CA ALA A 21 1.92 10.06 9.88
C ALA A 21 0.88 8.96 10.13
N ASP A 22 -0.36 9.17 9.68
CA ASP A 22 -1.44 8.18 9.78
C ASP A 22 -1.16 6.98 8.89
N ARG A 23 -0.66 7.22 7.67
CA ARG A 23 -0.23 6.17 6.74
C ARG A 23 0.88 5.32 7.34
N LEU A 24 1.91 5.92 7.93
CA LEU A 24 3.00 5.19 8.57
C LEU A 24 2.52 4.41 9.80
N ALA A 25 1.61 4.99 10.60
CA ALA A 25 1.00 4.29 11.73
C ALA A 25 0.21 3.06 11.26
N LEU A 26 -0.54 3.20 10.16
CA LEU A 26 -1.27 2.11 9.53
C LEU A 26 -0.33 1.05 8.95
N ALA A 27 0.73 1.45 8.24
CA ALA A 27 1.75 0.54 7.70
C ALA A 27 2.40 -0.29 8.81
N ARG A 28 2.77 0.34 9.94
CA ARG A 28 3.26 -0.37 11.13
C ARG A 28 2.23 -1.33 11.72
N ALA A 29 0.94 -0.99 11.68
CA ALA A 29 -0.11 -1.90 12.10
C ALA A 29 -0.19 -3.13 11.18
N PHE A 30 -0.17 -2.93 9.86
CA PHE A 30 -0.08 -4.03 8.88
C PHE A 30 1.14 -4.91 9.12
N ALA A 31 2.33 -4.33 9.29
CA ALA A 31 3.55 -5.08 9.54
C ALA A 31 3.46 -5.93 10.83
N ARG A 32 2.86 -5.39 11.91
CA ARG A 32 2.64 -6.16 13.14
C ARG A 32 1.62 -7.28 12.94
N THR A 33 0.49 -7.01 12.28
CA THR A 33 -0.53 -8.02 11.98
C THR A 33 0.03 -9.16 11.13
N PHE A 34 0.91 -8.85 10.17
CA PHE A 34 1.54 -9.82 9.29
C PHE A 34 3.00 -10.14 9.67
N SER A 35 3.25 -10.46 10.94
CA SER A 35 4.60 -10.79 11.47
C SER A 35 4.78 -12.24 11.91
N GLY A 36 3.71 -13.03 12.05
CA GLY A 36 3.74 -14.43 12.50
C GLY A 36 3.75 -15.44 11.35
N ALA A 37 4.00 -16.71 11.66
CA ALA A 37 4.04 -17.80 10.66
C ALA A 37 2.71 -17.98 9.93
N GLU A 38 1.59 -17.76 10.63
CA GLU A 38 0.25 -17.80 10.06
C GLU A 38 0.00 -16.68 9.05
N ALA A 39 0.71 -15.56 9.20
CA ALA A 39 0.61 -14.45 8.26
C ALA A 39 1.12 -14.84 6.87
N ASP A 40 2.23 -15.58 6.80
CA ASP A 40 2.78 -16.05 5.53
C ASP A 40 1.80 -17.01 4.84
N MET A 41 1.15 -17.91 5.60
CA MET A 41 0.11 -18.78 5.05
C MET A 41 -1.07 -17.98 4.47
N VAL A 42 -1.51 -16.93 5.16
CA VAL A 42 -2.61 -16.07 4.69
C VAL A 42 -2.20 -15.29 3.44
N LEU A 43 -1.02 -14.68 3.42
CA LEU A 43 -0.54 -13.91 2.26
C LEU A 43 -0.34 -14.82 1.03
N GLU A 44 0.18 -16.02 1.24
CA GLU A 44 0.33 -17.02 0.18
C GLU A 44 -1.05 -17.45 -0.37
N HIS A 45 -2.03 -17.68 0.50
CA HIS A 45 -3.38 -18.00 0.09
C HIS A 45 -4.02 -16.87 -0.74
N LEU A 46 -3.86 -15.62 -0.32
CA LEU A 46 -4.33 -14.46 -1.08
C LEU A 46 -3.65 -14.36 -2.45
N ALA A 47 -2.34 -14.61 -2.52
CA ALA A 47 -1.59 -14.63 -3.78
C ALA A 47 -2.11 -15.72 -4.74
N HIS A 48 -2.47 -16.89 -4.21
CA HIS A 48 -3.10 -17.97 -4.98
C HIS A 48 -4.47 -17.59 -5.53
N LEU A 49 -5.31 -16.89 -4.76
CA LEU A 49 -6.63 -16.45 -5.21
C LEU A 49 -6.59 -15.37 -6.28
N THR A 50 -5.49 -14.60 -6.35
CA THR A 50 -5.43 -13.34 -7.11
C THR A 50 -4.27 -13.29 -8.11
N THR A 51 -3.04 -13.06 -7.65
CA THR A 51 -1.85 -12.84 -8.48
C THR A 51 -1.49 -14.06 -9.32
N ARG A 52 -1.59 -15.26 -8.74
CA ARG A 52 -1.28 -16.52 -9.42
C ARG A 52 -2.48 -17.14 -10.12
N ARG A 53 -3.67 -16.54 -9.96
CA ARG A 53 -4.88 -17.01 -10.61
C ARG A 53 -4.89 -16.57 -12.08
N CYS A 54 -5.03 -17.55 -12.97
CA CYS A 54 -5.28 -17.32 -14.39
C CYS A 54 -6.76 -17.52 -14.70
N LEU A 55 -7.30 -16.68 -15.58
CA LEU A 55 -8.63 -16.81 -16.13
C LEU A 55 -8.52 -17.36 -17.56
N GLY A 56 -9.50 -18.16 -17.98
CA GLY A 56 -9.53 -18.74 -19.32
C GLY A 56 -9.77 -17.68 -20.41
N PRO A 57 -9.49 -17.99 -21.68
CA PRO A 57 -9.63 -17.05 -22.80
C PRO A 57 -11.06 -16.52 -22.97
N ASP A 58 -12.06 -17.32 -22.61
CA ASP A 58 -13.49 -16.96 -22.75
C ASP A 58 -14.04 -16.19 -21.53
N SER A 59 -13.16 -15.68 -20.66
CA SER A 59 -13.58 -14.95 -19.47
C SER A 59 -14.12 -13.57 -19.83
N SER A 60 -15.21 -13.17 -19.18
CA SER A 60 -15.80 -11.85 -19.41
C SER A 60 -14.90 -10.73 -18.91
N ASP A 61 -15.00 -9.55 -19.54
CA ASP A 61 -14.30 -8.36 -19.05
C ASP A 61 -14.62 -8.01 -17.60
N ALA A 62 -15.86 -8.27 -17.15
CA ALA A 62 -16.25 -8.02 -15.77
C ALA A 62 -15.47 -8.90 -14.79
N ALA A 63 -15.24 -10.17 -15.15
CA ALA A 63 -14.42 -11.09 -14.36
C ALA A 63 -12.94 -10.65 -14.36
N LEU A 64 -12.41 -10.20 -15.50
CA LEU A 64 -11.05 -9.66 -15.60
C LEU A 64 -10.86 -8.42 -14.71
N ARG A 65 -11.77 -7.45 -14.79
CA ARG A 65 -11.72 -6.22 -13.97
C ARG A 65 -11.86 -6.52 -12.48
N MET A 66 -12.73 -7.46 -12.11
CA MET A 66 -12.88 -7.90 -10.72
C MET A 66 -11.57 -8.51 -10.20
N LEU A 67 -10.95 -9.41 -10.97
CA LEU A 67 -9.68 -10.03 -10.58
C LEU A 67 -8.57 -8.98 -10.45
N GLU A 68 -8.53 -8.00 -11.35
CA GLU A 68 -7.53 -6.93 -11.27
C GLU A 68 -7.73 -6.03 -10.04
N GLY A 69 -8.99 -5.72 -9.68
CA GLY A 69 -9.30 -5.03 -8.43
C GLY A 69 -8.83 -5.81 -7.20
N GLN A 70 -8.99 -7.13 -7.20
CA GLN A 70 -8.49 -8.00 -6.13
C GLN A 70 -6.95 -8.02 -6.07
N ARG A 71 -6.26 -8.06 -7.21
CA ARG A 71 -4.79 -8.00 -7.28
C ARG A 71 -4.24 -6.68 -6.74
N LEU A 72 -4.87 -5.56 -7.11
CA LEU A 72 -4.50 -4.25 -6.59
C LEU A 72 -4.62 -4.20 -5.06
N LEU A 73 -5.70 -4.75 -4.50
CA LEU A 73 -5.90 -4.80 -3.05
C LEU A 73 -4.82 -5.64 -2.36
N VAL A 74 -4.51 -6.84 -2.88
CA VAL A 74 -3.47 -7.71 -2.30
C VAL A 74 -2.09 -7.05 -2.42
N ALA A 75 -1.78 -6.43 -3.55
CA ALA A 75 -0.54 -5.67 -3.73
C ALA A 75 -0.43 -4.51 -2.74
N HIS A 76 -1.53 -3.81 -2.47
CA HIS A 76 -1.57 -2.74 -1.47
C HIS A 76 -1.29 -3.25 -0.06
N ILE A 77 -1.86 -4.39 0.33
CA ILE A 77 -1.57 -5.03 1.63
C ILE A 77 -0.08 -5.35 1.75
N LEU A 78 0.50 -6.00 0.74
CA LEU A 78 1.92 -6.34 0.72
C LEU A 78 2.80 -5.09 0.81
N ALA A 79 2.45 -4.03 0.09
CA ALA A 79 3.17 -2.76 0.17
C ALA A 79 3.10 -2.16 1.58
N MET A 80 1.93 -2.11 2.21
CA MET A 80 1.78 -1.58 3.57
C MET A 80 2.57 -2.40 4.61
N VAL A 81 2.60 -3.73 4.46
CA VAL A 81 3.42 -4.61 5.30
C VAL A 81 4.90 -4.28 5.12
N GLN A 82 5.37 -4.15 3.87
CA GLN A 82 6.77 -3.85 3.59
C GLN A 82 7.18 -2.47 4.11
N GLN A 83 6.39 -1.43 3.81
CA GLN A 83 6.58 -0.08 4.32
C GLN A 83 6.67 -0.06 5.86
N GLY A 84 5.76 -0.78 6.54
CA GLY A 84 5.76 -0.87 7.99
C GLY A 84 6.98 -1.59 8.58
N ARG A 85 7.58 -2.54 7.85
CA ARG A 85 8.82 -3.24 8.24
C ARG A 85 10.05 -2.36 8.04
N GLU A 86 10.09 -1.59 6.95
CA GLU A 86 11.20 -0.68 6.62
C GLU A 86 11.14 0.64 7.40
N GLY A 87 9.97 0.97 7.95
CA GLY A 87 9.73 2.25 8.63
C GLY A 87 9.64 3.43 7.66
N LEU A 88 9.37 3.16 6.38
CA LEU A 88 9.20 4.11 5.28
C LEU A 88 7.75 4.59 5.15
#